data_AF-A0A7S0HSV2-F1
#
_entry.id   AF-A0A7S0HSV2-F1
#
_cell.length_a   1.000
_cell.length_b   1.000
_cell.length_c   1.000
_cell.angle_alpha   90.00
_cell.angle_beta   90.00
_cell.angle_gamma   90.00
#
_symmetry.space_group_name_H-M   'P 1'
#
loop_
_entity.id
_entity.type
_entity.pdbx_description
1 polymer ?
#
loop_
_entity_poly.entity_id
_entity_poly.type
_entity_poly.pdbx_seq_one_letter_code
_entity_poly.pdbx_strand_id
1 'polypeptide(L)'
;EQATLLWAQWVVLSRVLTVAGPDGRGHKLLIPFLDLFNHERGSAHVLTGRSDGLLKVVAGAPIAEGEQVCISYGDESTSNADLLDQYGFVDLSPAMLAPDQELLRRHPEAVAALGASSVAEDEALLEGGGLSPQARLAVQLRLQLKRARDSATS
;
A
#
# COMPACT_ATOMS: atom_id res chain seq x y z
N GLU A 1 -5.98 21.40 -18.60
CA GLU A 1 -5.84 20.10 -19.28
C GLU A 1 -4.84 19.18 -18.60
N GLN A 2 -3.57 19.60 -18.39
CA GLN A 2 -2.57 18.74 -17.73
C GLN A 2 -2.95 18.29 -16.30
N ALA A 3 -3.46 19.21 -15.47
CA ALA A 3 -3.91 18.87 -14.11
C ALA A 3 -5.06 17.85 -14.10
N THR A 4 -6.00 17.98 -15.06
CA THR A 4 -7.12 17.03 -15.23
C THR A 4 -6.62 15.65 -15.64
N LEU A 5 -5.63 15.59 -16.54
CA LEU A 5 -5.02 14.34 -16.95
C LEU A 5 -4.29 13.65 -15.79
N LEU A 6 -3.50 14.40 -15.02
CA LEU A 6 -2.80 13.88 -13.84
C LEU A 6 -3.79 13.37 -12.79
N TRP A 7 -4.86 14.12 -12.54
CA TRP A 7 -5.92 13.69 -11.65
C TRP A 7 -6.58 12.39 -12.13
N ALA A 8 -6.95 12.31 -13.41
CA ALA A 8 -7.58 11.12 -13.97
C ALA A 8 -6.66 9.89 -13.91
N GLN A 9 -5.36 10.07 -14.19
CA GLN A 9 -4.35 9.02 -14.04
C GLN A 9 -4.28 8.52 -12.60
N TRP A 10 -4.23 9.43 -11.63
CA TRP A 10 -4.19 9.06 -10.21
C TRP A 10 -5.46 8.35 -9.74
N VAL A 11 -6.64 8.75 -10.21
CA VAL A 11 -7.89 8.03 -9.91
C VAL A 11 -7.81 6.60 -10.44
N VAL A 12 -7.34 6.41 -11.68
CA VAL A 12 -7.21 5.07 -12.26
C VAL A 12 -6.17 4.24 -11.49
N LEU A 13 -4.96 4.76 -11.28
CA LEU A 13 -3.89 4.02 -10.60
C LEU A 13 -4.28 3.55 -9.20
N SER A 14 -4.92 4.43 -8.42
CA SER A 14 -5.23 4.15 -7.01
C SER A 14 -6.51 3.34 -6.76
N ARG A 15 -7.38 3.17 -7.77
CA ARG A 15 -8.71 2.56 -7.57
C ARG A 15 -9.05 1.43 -8.54
N VAL A 16 -8.24 1.21 -9.59
CA VAL A 16 -8.56 0.22 -10.61
C VAL A 16 -8.44 -1.21 -10.08
N LEU A 17 -9.45 -2.03 -10.38
CA LEU A 17 -9.42 -3.46 -10.10
C LEU A 17 -9.33 -4.25 -11.40
N THR A 18 -8.54 -5.33 -11.37
CA THR A 18 -8.52 -6.32 -12.45
C THR A 18 -9.52 -7.41 -12.13
N VAL A 19 -10.46 -7.65 -13.04
CA VAL A 19 -11.48 -8.71 -12.98
C VAL A 19 -11.45 -9.55 -14.25
N ALA A 20 -11.73 -10.83 -14.15
CA ALA A 20 -11.88 -11.71 -15.30
C ALA A 20 -13.20 -11.41 -16.00
N GLY A 21 -13.12 -11.26 -17.32
CA GLY A 21 -14.29 -11.14 -18.18
C GLY A 21 -14.77 -12.49 -18.69
N PRO A 22 -15.96 -12.53 -19.33
CA PRO A 22 -16.48 -13.74 -19.97
C PRO A 22 -15.58 -14.31 -21.07
N ASP A 23 -14.67 -13.49 -21.61
CA ASP A 23 -13.67 -13.84 -22.62
C ASP A 23 -12.39 -14.44 -22.02
N GLY A 24 -12.35 -14.65 -20.70
CA GLY A 24 -11.18 -15.15 -19.97
C GLY A 24 -10.05 -14.11 -19.83
N ARG A 25 -10.26 -12.86 -20.25
CA ARG A 25 -9.25 -11.79 -20.15
C ARG A 25 -9.44 -10.97 -18.88
N GLY A 26 -8.35 -10.36 -18.40
CA GLY A 26 -8.40 -9.37 -17.33
C GLY A 26 -8.88 -8.01 -17.84
N HIS A 27 -9.96 -7.49 -17.27
CA HIS A 27 -10.50 -6.16 -17.51
C HIS A 27 -10.20 -5.25 -16.33
N LYS A 28 -9.83 -4.01 -16.63
CA LYS A 28 -9.53 -2.96 -15.66
C LYS A 28 -10.78 -2.12 -15.44
N LEU A 29 -11.37 -2.19 -14.26
CA LEU A 29 -12.62 -1.50 -13.92
C LEU A 29 -12.45 -0.58 -12.71
N LEU A 30 -13.14 0.56 -12.75
CA LEU A 30 -13.48 1.35 -11.56
C LEU A 30 -14.84 0.86 -11.07
N ILE A 31 -14.89 0.42 -9.81
CA ILE A 31 -16.06 -0.28 -9.28
C ILE A 31 -16.57 0.52 -8.08
N PRO A 32 -17.63 1.34 -8.27
CA PRO A 32 -18.15 2.19 -7.21
C PRO A 32 -18.50 1.40 -5.96
N PHE A 33 -18.36 2.05 -4.80
CA PHE A 33 -18.53 1.48 -3.44
C PHE A 33 -17.42 0.52 -3.03
N LEU A 34 -17.06 -0.43 -3.91
CA LEU A 34 -16.01 -1.38 -3.60
C LEU A 34 -14.63 -0.72 -3.54
N ASP A 35 -14.42 0.34 -4.31
CA ASP A 35 -13.21 1.14 -4.29
C ASP A 35 -13.05 2.02 -3.04
N LEU A 36 -14.05 2.08 -2.15
CA LEU A 36 -14.02 2.87 -0.91
C LEU A 36 -13.43 2.11 0.29
N PHE A 37 -13.31 0.77 0.23
CA PHE A 37 -12.65 0.01 1.30
C PHE A 37 -11.18 0.39 1.36
N ASN A 38 -10.67 0.79 2.53
CA ASN A 38 -9.25 1.11 2.69
C ASN A 38 -8.38 -0.15 2.86
N HIS A 39 -7.07 0.06 2.74
CA HIS A 39 -6.07 -0.98 2.95
C HIS A 39 -5.89 -1.34 4.42
N GLU A 40 -5.88 -2.64 4.71
CA GLU A 40 -5.23 -3.20 5.89
C GLU A 40 -4.65 -4.57 5.53
N ARG A 41 -3.32 -4.70 5.62
CA ARG A 41 -2.58 -5.90 5.24
C ARG A 41 -3.09 -7.18 5.90
N GLY A 42 -3.47 -7.06 7.17
CA GLY A 42 -3.99 -8.16 8.01
C GLY A 42 -5.51 -8.31 7.98
N SER A 43 -6.23 -7.61 7.09
CA SER A 43 -7.68 -7.67 7.08
C SER A 43 -8.20 -9.10 6.89
N ALA A 44 -9.14 -9.49 7.75
CA ALA A 44 -9.89 -10.73 7.60
C ALA A 44 -10.93 -10.67 6.47
N HIS A 45 -11.26 -9.49 5.95
CA HIS A 45 -12.27 -9.33 4.91
C HIS A 45 -11.64 -9.46 3.52
N VAL A 46 -12.25 -10.32 2.70
CA VAL A 46 -11.64 -10.77 1.44
C VAL A 46 -12.45 -10.28 0.26
N LEU A 47 -11.76 -9.63 -0.67
CA LEU A 47 -12.31 -9.35 -2.00
C LEU A 47 -12.28 -10.64 -2.84
N THR A 48 -13.46 -11.16 -3.15
CA THR A 48 -13.66 -12.41 -3.91
C THR A 48 -14.39 -12.14 -5.21
N GLY A 49 -14.51 -13.17 -6.05
CA GLY A 49 -15.32 -13.10 -7.27
C GLY A 49 -14.68 -12.33 -8.42
N ARG A 50 -13.35 -12.16 -8.37
CA ARG A 50 -12.59 -11.61 -9.50
C ARG A 50 -12.63 -12.52 -10.71
N SER A 51 -12.85 -13.83 -10.56
CA SER A 51 -12.80 -14.83 -11.64
C SER A 51 -14.16 -15.33 -12.13
N ASP A 52 -15.22 -15.17 -11.33
CA ASP A 52 -16.56 -15.69 -11.63
C ASP A 52 -17.58 -14.59 -11.97
N GLY A 53 -17.13 -13.33 -12.01
CA GLY A 53 -17.98 -12.16 -12.29
C GLY A 53 -18.86 -11.72 -11.14
N LEU A 54 -18.75 -12.34 -9.95
CA LEU A 54 -19.51 -12.00 -8.75
C LEU A 54 -18.64 -11.25 -7.73
N LEU A 55 -18.02 -10.15 -8.18
CA LEU A 55 -17.11 -9.38 -7.35
C LEU A 55 -17.82 -8.90 -6.07
N LYS A 56 -17.30 -9.32 -4.92
CA LYS A 56 -17.89 -9.02 -3.61
C LYS A 56 -16.82 -9.04 -2.52
N VAL A 57 -17.04 -8.27 -1.47
CA VAL A 57 -16.26 -8.37 -0.24
C VAL A 57 -16.99 -9.29 0.73
N VAL A 58 -16.29 -10.31 1.21
CA VAL A 58 -16.82 -11.26 2.21
C VAL A 58 -16.20 -10.94 3.56
N ALA A 59 -17.05 -10.77 4.57
CA ALA A 59 -16.58 -10.59 5.93
C ALA A 59 -15.98 -11.90 6.47
N GLY A 60 -14.68 -11.93 6.77
CA GLY A 60 -14.03 -13.08 7.41
C GLY A 60 -14.02 -13.04 8.94
N ALA A 61 -14.50 -11.96 9.55
CA ALA A 61 -14.67 -11.79 10.99
C ALA A 61 -15.97 -11.00 11.28
N PRO A 62 -16.54 -11.08 12.49
CA PRO A 62 -17.62 -10.20 12.93
C PRO A 62 -17.21 -8.73 12.79
N ILE A 63 -18.15 -7.87 12.37
CA ILE A 63 -17.94 -6.43 12.22
C ILE A 63 -18.82 -5.73 13.27
N ALA A 64 -18.22 -4.94 14.15
CA ALA A 64 -18.93 -4.15 15.14
C ALA A 64 -19.54 -2.88 14.52
N GLU A 65 -20.59 -2.34 15.14
CA GLU A 65 -21.14 -1.04 14.73
C GLU A 65 -20.07 0.06 14.87
N GLY A 66 -19.87 0.84 13.82
CA GLY A 66 -18.86 1.89 13.77
C GLY A 66 -17.44 1.40 13.43
N GLU A 67 -17.21 0.09 13.31
CA GLU A 67 -15.93 -0.45 12.88
C GLU A 67 -15.70 -0.19 11.39
N GLN A 68 -14.50 0.25 11.05
CA GLN A 68 -14.11 0.42 9.66
C GLN A 68 -13.85 -0.95 9.03
N VAL A 69 -14.47 -1.21 7.89
CA VAL A 69 -14.18 -2.41 7.10
C VAL A 69 -13.04 -2.10 6.15
N CYS A 70 -11.95 -2.86 6.25
CA CYS A 70 -10.78 -2.77 5.38
C CYS A 70 -10.64 -4.03 4.52
N ILE A 71 -9.88 -3.95 3.43
CA ILE A 71 -9.42 -5.12 2.66
C ILE A 71 -7.92 -5.04 2.47
N SER A 72 -7.25 -6.17 2.21
CA SER A 72 -5.85 -6.11 1.80
C SER A 72 -5.75 -5.69 0.33
N TYR A 73 -4.79 -4.80 0.04
CA TYR A 73 -4.46 -4.35 -1.31
C TYR A 73 -3.18 -5.07 -1.73
N GLY A 74 -3.07 -5.41 -3.01
CA GLY A 74 -1.93 -6.16 -3.52
C GLY A 74 -1.89 -7.61 -2.99
N ASP A 75 -0.71 -8.18 -2.99
CA ASP A 75 -0.41 -9.54 -2.53
C ASP A 75 0.75 -9.55 -1.51
N GLU A 76 1.16 -10.73 -1.04
CA GLU A 76 2.29 -10.92 -0.09
C GLU A 76 3.62 -10.31 -0.54
N SER A 77 3.79 -10.00 -1.82
CA SER A 77 5.00 -9.39 -2.36
C SER A 77 4.93 -7.87 -2.52
N THR A 78 3.76 -7.26 -2.31
CA THR A 78 3.56 -5.81 -2.48
C THR A 78 4.29 -5.04 -1.39
N SER A 79 5.26 -4.21 -1.78
CA SER A 79 6.11 -3.40 -0.88
C SER A 79 5.52 -2.01 -0.61
N ASN A 80 6.06 -1.28 0.37
CA ASN A 80 5.67 0.10 0.62
C ASN A 80 6.02 1.04 -0.55
N ALA A 81 7.04 0.71 -1.35
CA ALA A 81 7.30 1.45 -2.58
C ALA A 81 6.17 1.29 -3.60
N ASP A 82 5.64 0.06 -3.74
CA ASP A 82 4.48 -0.21 -4.60
C ASP A 82 3.21 0.47 -4.07
N LEU A 83 3.00 0.43 -2.75
CA LEU A 83 1.85 1.07 -2.11
C LEU A 83 1.87 2.59 -2.28
N LEU A 84 3.04 3.21 -2.13
CA LEU A 84 3.20 4.66 -2.30
C LEU A 84 3.00 5.07 -3.76
N ASP A 85 3.60 4.34 -4.70
CA ASP A 85 3.51 4.64 -6.14
C ASP A 85 2.09 4.47 -6.70
N GLN A 86 1.40 3.41 -6.31
CA GLN A 86 0.09 3.07 -6.88
C GLN A 86 -1.07 3.70 -6.10
N TYR A 87 -0.96 3.80 -4.77
CA TYR A 87 -2.09 4.18 -3.90
C TYR A 87 -1.83 5.44 -3.06
N GLY A 88 -0.60 5.95 -3.03
CA GLY A 88 -0.26 7.20 -2.36
C GLY A 88 -0.19 7.12 -0.82
N PHE A 89 0.08 5.94 -0.25
CA PHE A 89 0.25 5.76 1.19
C PHE A 89 1.41 4.81 1.55
N VAL A 90 1.81 4.81 2.82
CA VAL A 90 2.79 3.89 3.39
C VAL A 90 2.11 3.13 4.54
N ASP A 91 2.14 1.80 4.50
CA ASP A 91 1.72 0.94 5.60
C ASP A 91 2.89 0.75 6.58
N LEU A 92 2.67 1.19 7.82
CA LEU A 92 3.67 1.14 8.88
C LEU A 92 3.62 -0.15 9.71
N SER A 93 2.73 -1.08 9.37
CA SER A 93 2.56 -2.33 10.08
C SER A 93 3.80 -3.23 9.94
N PRO A 94 4.10 -4.08 10.94
CA PRO A 94 5.22 -5.02 10.87
C PRO A 94 5.13 -6.01 9.70
N ALA A 95 3.93 -6.21 9.14
CA ALA A 95 3.71 -7.10 8.00
C ALA A 95 4.39 -6.60 6.72
N MET A 96 4.77 -5.32 6.65
CA MET A 96 5.50 -4.75 5.51
C MET A 96 7.01 -5.02 5.52
N LEU A 97 7.58 -5.52 6.63
CA LEU A 97 9.03 -5.74 6.74
C LEU A 97 9.54 -6.73 5.69
N ALA A 98 8.85 -7.86 5.48
CA ALA A 98 9.27 -8.88 4.54
C ALA A 98 9.25 -8.42 3.06
N PRO A 99 8.16 -7.83 2.52
CA PRO A 99 8.17 -7.32 1.15
C PRO A 99 9.15 -6.16 0.95
N ASP A 100 9.35 -5.30 1.95
CA ASP A 100 10.34 -4.22 1.89
C ASP A 100 11.79 -4.75 1.93
N GLN A 101 12.07 -5.82 2.69
CA GLN A 101 13.36 -6.52 2.66
C GLN A 101 13.66 -7.07 1.26
N GLU A 102 12.68 -7.73 0.64
CA GLU A 102 12.84 -8.28 -0.70
C GLU A 102 13.05 -7.17 -1.75
N LEU A 103 12.38 -6.03 -1.60
CA LEU A 103 12.66 -4.84 -2.42
C LEU A 103 14.13 -4.41 -2.26
N LEU A 104 14.62 -4.25 -1.02
CA LEU A 104 16.00 -3.83 -0.76
C LEU A 104 17.03 -4.83 -1.29
N ARG A 105 16.73 -6.13 -1.24
CA ARG A 105 17.58 -7.17 -1.82
C ARG A 105 17.72 -7.02 -3.34
N ARG A 106 16.66 -6.57 -4.02
CA ARG A 106 16.65 -6.28 -5.47
C ARG A 106 17.31 -4.94 -5.82
N HIS A 107 17.44 -4.03 -4.85
CA HIS A 107 17.95 -2.67 -5.01
C HIS A 107 19.05 -2.34 -3.99
N PRO A 108 20.22 -3.02 -4.03
CA PRO A 108 21.29 -2.82 -3.06
C PRO A 108 21.83 -1.38 -3.03
N GLU A 109 21.71 -0.63 -4.13
CA GLU A 109 22.06 0.79 -4.21
C GLU A 109 21.21 1.66 -3.26
N ALA A 110 19.95 1.28 -3.03
CA ALA A 110 19.06 2.00 -2.13
C ALA A 110 19.49 1.84 -0.67
N VAL A 111 20.09 0.70 -0.31
CA VAL A 111 20.55 0.40 1.06
C VAL A 111 21.59 1.42 1.53
N ALA A 112 22.51 1.82 0.66
CA ALA A 112 23.50 2.84 0.96
C ALA A 112 22.85 4.22 1.21
N ALA A 113 21.85 4.59 0.40
CA ALA A 113 21.14 5.85 0.55
C ALA A 113 20.35 5.95 1.87
N LEU A 114 19.84 4.82 2.39
CA LEU A 114 19.17 4.76 3.69
C LEU A 114 20.10 5.11 4.86
N GLY A 115 21.42 5.07 4.67
CA GLY A 115 22.41 5.47 5.68
C GLY A 115 22.50 6.98 5.93
N ALA A 116 21.81 7.82 5.15
CA ALA A 116 21.86 9.28 5.29
C ALA A 116 21.20 9.82 6.58
N SER A 117 20.47 8.97 7.32
CA SER A 117 19.87 9.25 8.63
C SER A 117 19.62 7.93 9.37
N SER A 118 19.42 8.00 10.68
CA SER A 118 19.05 6.87 11.54
C SER A 118 17.54 6.67 11.62
N VAL A 119 17.10 5.58 12.25
CA VAL A 119 15.68 5.34 12.60
C VAL A 119 15.19 6.39 13.58
N ALA A 120 15.97 6.67 14.64
CA ALA A 120 15.61 7.63 15.68
C ALA A 120 15.47 9.07 15.15
N GLU A 121 16.32 9.47 14.19
CA GLU A 121 16.21 10.78 13.53
C GLU A 121 14.92 10.91 12.70
N ASP A 122 14.51 9.84 12.01
CA ASP A 122 13.27 9.84 11.23
C ASP A 122 12.03 9.87 12.13
N GLU A 123 12.05 9.13 13.25
CA GLU A 123 10.99 9.16 14.25
C GLU A 123 10.85 10.56 14.87
N ALA A 124 11.96 11.17 15.30
CA ALA A 124 11.95 12.53 15.82
C ALA A 124 11.44 13.55 14.78
N LEU A 125 11.78 13.37 13.50
CA LEU A 125 11.29 14.24 12.42
C LEU A 125 9.78 14.10 12.18
N LEU A 126 9.22 12.89 12.33
CA LEU A 126 7.78 12.65 12.22
C LEU A 126 7.01 13.21 13.43
N GLU A 127 7.58 13.10 14.62
CA GLU A 127 7.01 13.60 15.88
C GLU A 127 7.05 15.13 15.98
N GLY A 128 8.12 15.76 15.52
CA GLY A 128 8.34 17.21 15.66
C GLY A 128 7.30 18.09 14.96
N GLY A 129 6.50 17.53 14.05
CA GLY A 129 5.53 18.28 13.26
C GLY A 129 6.20 19.19 12.22
N GLY A 130 5.41 19.78 11.32
CA GLY A 130 5.92 20.72 10.30
C GLY A 130 6.32 20.11 8.96
N LEU A 131 6.31 18.78 8.81
CA LEU A 131 6.38 18.14 7.50
C LEU A 131 5.09 18.38 6.71
N SER A 132 5.21 18.70 5.43
CA SER A 132 4.08 18.60 4.50
C SER A 132 3.59 17.15 4.41
N PRO A 133 2.34 16.89 3.99
CA PRO A 133 1.85 15.53 3.81
C PRO A 133 2.76 14.65 2.93
N GLN A 134 3.31 15.22 1.86
CA GLN A 134 4.20 14.51 0.94
C GLN A 134 5.57 14.24 1.57
N ALA A 135 6.14 15.21 2.29
CA ALA A 135 7.41 15.01 3.01
C ALA A 135 7.24 13.95 4.11
N ARG A 136 6.09 13.93 4.78
CA ARG A 136 5.75 12.90 5.77
C ARG A 136 5.74 11.50 5.16
N LEU A 137 5.09 11.31 4.00
CA LEU A 137 5.10 10.03 3.29
C LEU A 137 6.52 9.58 2.91
N ALA A 138 7.35 10.50 2.43
CA ALA A 138 8.74 10.18 2.08
C ALA A 138 9.56 9.74 3.31
N VAL A 139 9.39 10.41 4.45
CA VAL A 139 10.05 10.04 5.71
C VAL A 139 9.51 8.71 6.25
N GLN A 140 8.19 8.47 6.15
CA GLN A 140 7.57 7.20 6.53
C GLN A 140 8.09 6.02 5.71
N LEU A 141 8.20 6.17 4.38
CA LEU A 141 8.78 5.16 3.51
C LEU A 141 10.24 4.88 3.91
N ARG A 142 11.05 5.95 4.04
CA ARG A 142 12.46 5.82 4.43
C ARG A 142 12.61 5.09 5.78
N LEU A 143 11.78 5.45 6.76
CA LEU A 143 11.77 4.83 8.08
C LEU A 143 11.46 3.33 8.01
N GLN A 144 10.43 2.93 7.26
CA GLN A 144 10.08 1.51 7.13
C GLN A 144 11.14 0.70 6.40
N LEU A 145 11.74 1.25 5.34
CA LEU A 145 12.84 0.59 4.65
C LEU A 145 14.07 0.38 5.56
N LYS A 146 14.37 1.34 6.46
CA LYS A 146 15.42 1.16 7.48
C LYS A 146 15.07 0.03 8.45
N ARG A 147 13.83 -0.01 8.95
CA ARG A 147 13.38 -1.07 9.85
C ARG A 147 13.46 -2.44 9.19
N ALA A 148 13.04 -2.55 7.93
CA ALA A 148 13.15 -3.77 7.12
C ALA A 148 14.61 -4.23 6.95
N ARG A 149 15.52 -3.30 6.63
CA ARG A 149 16.96 -3.57 6.56
C ARG A 149 17.50 -4.11 7.88
N ASP A 150 17.16 -3.46 9.00
CA ASP A 150 17.71 -3.78 10.32
C ASP A 150 17.13 -5.11 10.86
N SER A 151 15.85 -5.41 10.57
CA SER A 151 15.23 -6.70 10.94
C SER A 151 15.76 -7.90 10.16
N ALA A 152 16.44 -7.70 9.02
CA ALA A 152 17.12 -8.78 8.30
C ALA A 152 18.46 -9.19 8.96
N THR A 153 18.95 -8.38 9.90
CA THR A 153 20.25 -8.58 10.57
C THR A 153 20.14 -9.10 12.01
N SER A 154 18.91 -9.26 12.52
CA SER A 154 18.59 -9.78 13.86
C SER A 154 18.18 -11.25 13.80
#